data_AF-A9B001-F1
#
_entry.id   AF-A9B001-F1
#
_cell.length_a   1.000
_cell.length_b   1.000
_cell.length_c   1.000
_cell.angle_alpha   90.00
_cell.angle_beta   90.00
_cell.angle_gamma   90.00
#
_symmetry.space_group_name_H-M   'P 1'
#
loop_
_entity.id
_entity.type
_entity.pdbx_description
1 polymer ?
#
loop_
_entity_poly.entity_id
_entity_poly.type
_entity_poly.pdbx_seq_one_letter_code
_entity_poly.pdbx_strand_id
1 'polypeptide(L)'
;MSDAPLTMRAYGRHLFICTGDQCNGDADGAALAQHALEQLGDRRKLRNPERVKCSTVSCLGVCQRGPIAVVYPEGIWYQQLDHDLVEQIVQEHLINGEPVEAAIFHRLYPAGQEPEYAPAVRGDQAFNPIELQPDDAVEQLEPIVVAGTQLHSTEEKQRYREQVRKLRKGKKGLVIVNTGNGKGKTSAALGVMTRAWGRDLKVKVIQFLKHENAKFGESRAAAKMEIEFGGTGDGFTWTSKDLDATKAKALHGWELAKTAISSNQYQIVILDEFTYVMAFGWLDVNEVVAWLAANKPELLHVIITGRDAPAALIEHADLVTEMREIKHPFTTQGIRAQIGIDF
;
A
#
# COMPACT_ATOMS: atom_id res chain seq x y z
N MET A 1 -26.27 10.83 -4.02
CA MET A 1 -25.31 11.06 -2.94
C MET A 1 -24.28 12.17 -3.38
N SER A 2 -24.21 13.43 -2.83
CA SER A 2 -23.20 14.58 -2.87
C SER A 2 -21.70 14.41 -3.30
N ASP A 3 -21.08 15.46 -3.89
CA ASP A 3 -19.73 15.53 -4.55
C ASP A 3 -18.60 15.86 -3.64
N ALA A 4 -18.89 16.22 -2.38
CA ALA A 4 -17.81 16.73 -1.58
C ALA A 4 -16.78 15.62 -1.38
N PRO A 5 -15.50 15.90 -1.65
CA PRO A 5 -14.44 14.94 -1.47
C PRO A 5 -14.58 14.21 -0.15
N LEU A 6 -14.10 12.97 -0.07
CA LEU A 6 -13.96 12.30 1.21
C LEU A 6 -13.03 13.13 2.09
N THR A 7 -13.58 14.11 2.79
CA THR A 7 -12.88 14.99 3.70
C THR A 7 -12.90 14.31 5.04
N MET A 8 -11.74 13.87 5.49
CA MET A 8 -11.58 13.59 6.91
C MET A 8 -11.56 14.94 7.61
N ARG A 9 -12.46 15.14 8.58
CA ARG A 9 -12.35 16.30 9.48
C ARG A 9 -10.93 16.30 10.04
N ALA A 10 -10.28 17.46 10.02
CA ALA A 10 -8.98 17.61 10.65
C ALA A 10 -9.09 17.22 12.13
N TYR A 11 -7.99 16.75 12.70
CA TYR A 11 -7.86 16.45 14.11
C TYR A 11 -6.52 17.02 14.56
N GLY A 12 -6.49 17.58 15.77
CA GLY A 12 -5.27 18.12 16.34
C GLY A 12 -4.29 17.02 16.74
N ARG A 13 -4.82 15.84 17.12
CA ARG A 13 -4.04 14.67 17.57
C ARG A 13 -4.63 13.36 17.11
N HIS A 14 -3.77 12.38 16.86
CA HIS A 14 -4.15 10.98 16.61
C HIS A 14 -3.45 10.06 17.60
N LEU A 15 -4.22 9.46 18.50
CA LEU A 15 -3.81 8.37 19.36
C LEU A 15 -3.94 7.03 18.63
N PHE A 16 -2.83 6.29 18.54
CA PHE A 16 -2.83 4.88 18.15
C PHE A 16 -2.52 4.02 19.36
N ILE A 17 -3.31 2.95 19.57
CA ILE A 17 -3.05 1.94 20.62
C ILE A 17 -2.88 0.58 19.96
N CYS A 18 -1.85 -0.17 20.35
CA CYS A 18 -1.66 -1.53 19.85
C CYS A 18 -2.59 -2.53 20.54
N THR A 19 -3.17 -3.45 19.76
CA THR A 19 -4.10 -4.49 20.24
C THR A 19 -3.52 -5.90 20.09
N GLY A 20 -2.22 -6.02 19.82
CA GLY A 20 -1.54 -7.30 19.65
C GLY A 20 -1.37 -8.06 20.97
N ASP A 21 -1.42 -9.38 20.91
CA ASP A 21 -1.40 -10.29 22.07
C ASP A 21 0.03 -10.63 22.57
N GLN A 22 1.06 -10.42 21.74
CA GLN A 22 2.41 -10.90 22.02
C GLN A 22 3.18 -10.17 23.13
N CYS A 23 2.88 -8.88 23.38
CA CYS A 23 3.66 -8.04 24.31
C CYS A 23 2.83 -7.28 25.34
N ASN A 24 1.51 -7.48 25.35
CA ASN A 24 0.56 -6.77 26.21
C ASN A 24 0.37 -7.40 27.59
N GLY A 25 0.96 -8.56 27.87
CA GLY A 25 0.68 -9.31 29.10
C GLY A 25 -0.81 -9.66 29.20
N ASP A 26 -1.42 -9.38 30.35
CA ASP A 26 -2.87 -9.56 30.58
C ASP A 26 -3.73 -8.37 30.12
N ALA A 27 -3.11 -7.28 29.64
CA ALA A 27 -3.82 -6.07 29.27
C ALA A 27 -4.47 -6.19 27.89
N ASP A 28 -5.76 -5.87 27.80
CA ASP A 28 -6.50 -5.84 26.55
C ASP A 28 -6.39 -4.46 25.88
N GLY A 29 -5.52 -4.36 24.88
CA GLY A 29 -5.34 -3.11 24.12
C GLY A 29 -6.60 -2.63 23.39
N ALA A 30 -7.52 -3.53 23.02
CA ALA A 30 -8.79 -3.13 22.43
C ALA A 30 -9.73 -2.53 23.49
N ALA A 31 -9.75 -3.12 24.69
CA ALA A 31 -10.48 -2.55 25.83
C ALA A 31 -9.93 -1.18 26.26
N LEU A 32 -8.60 -1.02 26.27
CA LEU A 32 -7.96 0.27 26.56
C LEU A 32 -8.27 1.33 25.50
N ALA A 33 -8.31 0.94 24.22
CA ALA A 33 -8.73 1.86 23.15
C ALA A 33 -10.20 2.26 23.28
N GLN A 34 -11.06 1.31 23.67
CA GLN A 34 -12.46 1.58 23.97
C GLN A 34 -12.60 2.52 25.19
N HIS A 35 -11.81 2.31 26.24
CA HIS A 35 -11.75 3.19 27.40
C HIS A 35 -11.31 4.61 27.03
N ALA A 36 -10.28 4.74 26.20
CA ALA A 36 -9.84 6.04 25.68
C ALA A 36 -10.97 6.74 24.91
N LEU A 37 -11.75 5.99 24.11
CA LEU A 37 -12.89 6.51 23.35
C LEU A 37 -14.04 6.97 24.27
N GLU A 38 -14.25 6.30 25.40
CA GLU A 38 -15.24 6.67 26.43
C GLU A 38 -14.81 7.95 27.15
N GLN A 39 -13.54 8.03 27.58
CA GLN A 39 -12.98 9.22 28.24
C GLN A 39 -12.97 10.46 27.34
N LEU A 40 -12.72 10.26 26.04
CA LEU A 40 -12.86 11.33 25.05
C LEU A 40 -14.31 11.79 24.87
N GLY A 41 -15.31 11.00 25.27
CA GLY A 41 -16.73 11.36 25.27
C GLY A 41 -17.20 11.98 23.94
N ASP A 42 -17.87 13.13 24.04
CA ASP A 42 -18.30 13.95 22.90
C ASP A 42 -17.18 14.79 22.28
N ARG A 43 -15.96 14.81 22.85
CA ARG A 43 -14.81 15.50 22.24
C ARG A 43 -14.37 14.90 20.91
N ARG A 44 -14.81 13.68 20.59
CA ARG A 44 -14.73 13.07 19.26
C ARG A 44 -15.56 13.81 18.19
N LYS A 45 -16.58 14.55 18.65
CA LYS A 45 -17.49 15.39 17.85
C LYS A 45 -17.06 16.86 17.81
N LEU A 46 -16.16 17.30 18.71
CA LEU A 46 -15.63 18.67 18.72
C LEU A 46 -14.89 19.00 17.42
N ARG A 47 -14.84 20.30 17.10
CA ARG A 47 -14.09 20.84 15.96
C ARG A 47 -12.61 20.95 16.32
N ASN A 48 -11.76 21.00 15.30
CA ASN A 48 -10.31 21.20 15.47
C ASN A 48 -10.10 22.58 16.15
N PRO A 49 -9.21 22.77 17.16
CA PRO A 49 -8.06 21.94 17.56
C PRO A 49 -8.40 20.70 18.35
N GLU A 50 -9.55 20.72 19.03
CA GLU A 50 -9.84 19.87 20.17
C GLU A 50 -10.28 18.46 19.77
N ARG A 51 -10.40 18.22 18.46
CA ARG A 51 -10.71 16.91 17.92
C ARG A 51 -9.51 15.99 18.04
N VAL A 52 -9.70 14.92 18.80
CA VAL A 52 -8.76 13.81 18.93
C VAL A 52 -9.30 12.60 18.20
N LYS A 53 -8.46 11.99 17.36
CA LYS A 53 -8.77 10.71 16.71
C LYS A 53 -8.10 9.59 17.50
N CYS A 54 -8.84 8.52 17.79
CA CYS A 54 -8.28 7.28 18.35
C CYS A 54 -8.42 6.16 17.32
N SER A 55 -7.39 5.35 17.14
CA SER A 55 -7.44 4.16 16.28
C SER A 55 -6.62 3.03 16.87
N THR A 56 -7.05 1.81 16.61
CA THR A 56 -6.31 0.61 16.99
C THR A 56 -5.41 0.15 15.85
N VAL A 57 -4.29 -0.46 16.20
CA VAL A 57 -3.38 -1.14 15.27
C VAL A 57 -2.97 -2.49 15.84
N SER A 58 -2.73 -3.48 14.99
CA SER A 58 -2.36 -4.82 15.47
C SER A 58 -1.00 -4.84 16.18
N CYS A 59 -0.02 -4.06 15.70
CA CYS A 59 1.29 -3.94 16.34
C CYS A 59 1.94 -2.60 15.98
N LEU A 60 2.62 -1.97 16.93
CA LEU A 60 3.42 -0.75 16.73
C LEU A 60 4.93 -1.04 16.58
N GLY A 61 5.33 -2.31 16.54
CA GLY A 61 6.73 -2.73 16.33
C GLY A 61 7.62 -2.66 17.56
N VAL A 62 7.06 -2.35 18.74
CA VAL A 62 7.77 -2.33 20.03
C VAL A 62 7.38 -3.59 20.79
N CYS A 63 8.15 -4.66 20.64
CA CYS A 63 7.79 -6.01 21.11
C CYS A 63 8.12 -6.27 22.59
N GLN A 64 8.11 -5.24 23.44
CA GLN A 64 8.34 -5.33 24.90
C GLN A 64 7.56 -4.23 25.61
N ARG A 65 7.04 -4.52 26.81
CA ARG A 65 6.35 -3.55 27.69
C ARG A 65 5.08 -2.94 27.07
N GLY A 66 4.32 -3.73 26.31
CA GLY A 66 3.01 -3.35 25.84
C GLY A 66 1.96 -3.33 26.97
N PRO A 67 0.76 -2.80 26.72
CA PRO A 67 0.34 -2.15 25.48
C PRO A 67 1.08 -0.84 25.23
N ILE A 68 1.23 -0.48 23.95
CA ILE A 68 1.95 0.70 23.47
C ILE A 68 0.97 1.68 22.83
N ALA A 69 1.17 2.96 23.10
CA ALA A 69 0.46 4.04 22.45
C ALA A 69 1.45 5.02 21.81
N VAL A 70 1.03 5.61 20.68
CA VAL A 70 1.71 6.74 20.08
C VAL A 70 0.71 7.84 19.75
N VAL A 71 1.10 9.09 20.03
CA VAL A 71 0.32 10.28 19.69
C VAL A 71 1.06 11.08 18.63
N TYR A 72 0.38 11.30 17.50
CA TYR A 72 0.84 12.19 16.43
C TYR A 72 0.05 13.51 16.44
N PRO A 73 0.64 14.62 15.92
CA PRO A 73 1.95 14.73 15.25
C PRO A 73 3.17 14.73 16.18
N GLU A 74 3.00 14.87 17.49
CA GLU A 74 4.08 14.99 18.48
C GLU A 74 5.08 13.83 18.45
N GLY A 75 4.66 12.65 17.99
CA GLY A 75 5.51 11.46 17.93
C GLY A 75 5.93 10.99 19.32
N ILE A 76 5.04 11.10 20.31
CA ILE A 76 5.29 10.73 21.70
C ILE A 76 4.75 9.34 21.96
N TRP A 77 5.57 8.49 22.56
CA TRP A 77 5.29 7.08 22.77
C TRP A 77 5.19 6.74 24.26
N TYR A 78 4.08 6.07 24.60
CA TYR A 78 3.75 5.57 25.93
C TYR A 78 3.79 4.03 25.93
N GLN A 79 4.25 3.45 27.03
CA GLN A 79 4.32 2.00 27.23
C GLN A 79 3.54 1.57 28.47
N GLN A 80 3.25 0.28 28.60
CA GLN A 80 2.54 -0.31 29.74
C GLN A 80 1.20 0.38 30.04
N LEU A 81 0.40 0.62 29.00
CA LEU A 81 -0.91 1.25 29.21
C LEU A 81 -1.80 0.38 30.11
N ASP A 82 -2.40 1.04 31.10
CA ASP A 82 -3.55 0.59 31.86
C ASP A 82 -4.67 1.65 31.75
N HIS A 83 -5.80 1.42 32.44
CA HIS A 83 -6.94 2.33 32.39
C HIS A 83 -6.58 3.74 32.92
N ASP A 84 -5.83 3.81 34.02
CA ASP A 84 -5.45 5.07 34.68
C ASP A 84 -4.51 5.90 33.78
N LEU A 85 -3.50 5.25 33.19
CA LEU A 85 -2.58 5.92 32.27
C LEU A 85 -3.27 6.33 30.98
N VAL A 86 -4.21 5.54 30.46
CA VAL A 86 -5.04 5.96 29.32
C VAL A 86 -5.84 7.20 29.66
N GLU A 87 -6.43 7.27 30.85
CA GLU A 87 -7.17 8.45 31.31
C GLU A 87 -6.25 9.68 31.41
N GLN A 88 -5.06 9.55 32.01
CA GLN A 88 -4.06 10.62 32.06
C GLN A 88 -3.63 11.09 30.68
N ILE A 89 -3.33 10.15 29.75
CA ILE A 89 -2.99 10.50 28.36
C ILE A 89 -4.14 11.27 27.72
N VAL A 90 -5.38 10.88 27.94
CA VAL A 90 -6.53 11.59 27.37
C VAL A 90 -6.66 13.00 27.98
N GLN A 91 -6.65 13.14 29.30
CA GLN A 91 -6.91 14.42 29.97
C GLN A 91 -5.73 15.39 29.84
N GLU A 92 -4.50 14.94 30.14
CA GLU A 92 -3.32 15.80 30.14
C GLU A 92 -2.82 16.00 28.71
N HIS A 93 -2.51 14.91 28.00
CA HIS A 93 -1.83 15.02 26.72
C HIS A 93 -2.78 15.37 25.58
N LEU A 94 -3.88 14.65 25.44
CA LEU A 94 -4.76 14.84 24.29
C LEU A 94 -5.63 16.09 24.43
N ILE A 95 -6.14 16.38 25.64
CA ILE A 95 -7.02 17.52 25.91
C ILE A 95 -6.21 18.77 26.27
N ASN A 96 -5.36 18.73 27.29
CA ASN A 96 -4.62 19.93 27.75
C ASN A 96 -3.33 20.19 26.95
N GLY A 97 -2.86 19.22 26.18
CA GLY A 97 -1.63 19.34 25.39
C GLY A 97 -0.35 19.19 26.19
N GLU A 98 -0.44 18.63 27.39
CA GLU A 98 0.66 18.39 28.31
C GLU A 98 0.99 16.89 28.30
N PRO A 99 2.08 16.44 27.66
CA PRO A 99 2.45 15.04 27.64
C PRO A 99 2.68 14.50 29.06
N VAL A 100 2.26 13.25 29.31
CA VAL A 100 2.45 12.58 30.60
C VAL A 100 3.92 12.15 30.73
N GLU A 101 4.81 13.09 31.06
CA GLU A 101 6.27 12.95 30.96
C GLU A 101 6.82 11.67 31.61
N ALA A 102 6.28 11.29 32.77
CA ALA A 102 6.72 10.12 33.52
C ALA A 102 6.49 8.79 32.78
N ALA A 103 5.53 8.73 31.85
CA ALA A 103 5.15 7.53 31.11
C ALA A 103 5.74 7.48 29.68
N ILE A 104 6.45 8.53 29.26
CA ILE A 104 7.05 8.61 27.93
C ILE A 104 8.34 7.78 27.91
N PHE A 105 8.40 6.77 27.06
CA PHE A 105 9.63 5.98 26.87
C PHE A 105 10.40 6.38 25.61
N HIS A 106 9.75 7.03 24.66
CA HIS A 106 10.37 7.47 23.42
C HIS A 106 9.68 8.71 22.83
N ARG A 107 10.48 9.58 22.22
CA ARG A 107 10.03 10.70 21.40
C ARG A 107 10.72 10.60 20.05
N LEU A 108 9.93 10.69 18.99
CA LEU A 108 10.45 10.71 17.62
C LEU A 108 11.22 12.02 17.33
N TYR A 109 10.89 13.08 18.05
CA TYR A 109 11.47 14.41 17.92
C TYR A 109 11.96 14.93 19.28
N PRO A 110 12.96 15.85 19.31
CA PRO A 110 13.31 16.55 20.55
C PRO A 110 12.10 17.22 21.20
N ALA A 111 12.11 17.35 22.53
CA ALA A 111 11.00 18.00 23.23
C ALA A 111 10.77 19.42 22.71
N GLY A 112 9.51 19.75 22.39
CA GLY A 112 9.14 21.04 21.80
C GLY A 112 9.45 21.19 20.30
N GLN A 113 9.93 20.15 19.63
CA GLN A 113 10.10 20.12 18.19
C GLN A 113 9.09 19.17 17.53
N GLU A 114 8.51 19.61 16.42
CA GLU A 114 7.59 18.85 15.59
C GLU A 114 8.15 18.78 14.16
N PRO A 115 7.80 17.74 13.38
CA PRO A 115 8.26 17.61 12.01
C PRO A 115 7.67 18.71 11.14
N GLU A 116 8.32 19.04 10.03
CA GLU A 116 7.85 20.08 9.09
C GLU A 116 6.43 19.81 8.54
N TYR A 117 6.03 18.53 8.48
CA TYR A 117 4.67 18.13 8.08
C TYR A 117 3.64 18.26 9.20
N ALA A 118 4.04 18.54 10.44
CA ALA A 118 3.11 18.80 11.51
C ALA A 118 2.30 20.05 11.18
N PRO A 119 0.99 20.04 11.41
CA PRO A 119 0.15 21.18 11.13
C PRO A 119 0.63 22.39 11.95
N ALA A 120 1.07 23.46 11.27
CA ALA A 120 1.55 24.69 11.88
C ALA A 120 0.52 25.35 12.82
N VAL A 121 -0.75 25.03 12.63
CA VAL A 121 -1.84 25.35 13.56
C VAL A 121 -2.61 24.06 13.86
N ARG A 122 -2.59 23.65 15.12
CA ARG A 122 -3.50 22.63 15.66
C ARG A 122 -4.85 23.31 15.74
N GLY A 123 -5.73 23.12 14.76
CA GLY A 123 -7.05 23.78 14.77
C GLY A 123 -7.61 24.20 13.42
N ASP A 124 -8.93 24.46 13.39
CA ASP A 124 -9.68 24.93 12.22
C ASP A 124 -9.48 26.44 11.97
N GLN A 125 -8.38 27.06 12.41
CA GLN A 125 -8.09 28.45 12.04
C GLN A 125 -7.65 28.63 10.57
N ALA A 126 -7.51 27.54 9.82
CA ALA A 126 -7.37 27.57 8.36
C ALA A 126 -8.62 27.02 7.61
N PHE A 127 -9.67 26.60 8.32
CA PHE A 127 -10.90 26.09 7.73
C PHE A 127 -12.11 26.48 8.59
N ASN A 128 -12.57 27.72 8.47
CA ASN A 128 -13.90 28.09 8.92
C ASN A 128 -14.85 28.21 7.72
N PRO A 129 -15.70 27.20 7.46
CA PRO A 129 -17.00 27.47 6.90
C PRO A 129 -18.06 27.07 7.93
N ILE A 130 -18.87 28.07 8.29
CA ILE A 130 -20.08 27.99 9.10
C ILE A 130 -19.81 28.20 10.61
N GLU A 131 -19.92 29.46 11.03
CA GLU A 131 -20.40 29.83 12.37
C GLU A 131 -21.70 29.07 12.64
N LEU A 132 -21.73 28.23 13.66
CA LEU A 132 -22.96 27.62 14.17
C LEU A 132 -23.69 28.67 15.01
N GLN A 133 -24.96 28.90 14.71
CA GLN A 133 -25.82 29.73 15.55
C GLN A 133 -26.17 29.02 16.87
N PRO A 134 -26.56 29.76 17.92
CA PRO A 134 -26.56 29.27 19.31
C PRO A 134 -27.55 28.15 19.65
N ASP A 135 -28.41 27.73 18.72
CA ASP A 135 -29.55 26.85 19.01
C ASP A 135 -29.29 25.36 18.73
N ASP A 136 -28.09 24.96 18.29
CA ASP A 136 -27.73 23.55 18.10
C ASP A 136 -27.31 22.88 19.43
N ALA A 137 -28.21 22.91 20.41
CA ALA A 137 -28.11 22.10 21.62
C ALA A 137 -28.29 20.60 21.26
N VAL A 138 -27.22 19.85 21.48
CA VAL A 138 -27.14 18.39 21.30
C VAL A 138 -27.96 17.71 22.40
N GLU A 139 -29.26 17.50 22.20
CA GLU A 139 -30.04 16.79 23.22
C GLU A 139 -31.02 15.72 22.70
N GLN A 140 -31.15 15.48 21.40
CA GLN A 140 -32.17 14.53 20.93
C GLN A 140 -31.76 13.70 19.70
N LEU A 141 -30.67 12.94 19.80
CA LEU A 141 -30.44 11.87 18.82
C LEU A 141 -30.16 10.55 19.55
N GLU A 142 -31.15 9.66 19.51
CA GLU A 142 -31.09 8.30 20.04
C GLU A 142 -30.07 7.42 19.27
N PRO A 143 -29.51 6.38 19.90
CA PRO A 143 -28.55 5.50 19.25
C PRO A 143 -29.24 4.56 18.27
N ILE A 144 -28.74 4.53 17.03
CA ILE A 144 -29.17 3.54 16.03
C ILE A 144 -28.45 2.21 16.29
N VAL A 145 -29.23 1.17 16.58
CA VAL A 145 -28.87 -0.26 16.53
C VAL A 145 -29.80 -0.85 15.44
N VAL A 146 -29.44 -1.73 14.50
CA VAL A 146 -28.85 -3.08 14.61
C VAL A 146 -28.40 -3.54 13.21
N ALA A 147 -27.44 -4.48 13.21
CA ALA A 147 -27.07 -5.51 12.22
C ALA A 147 -27.69 -5.50 10.81
N GLY A 148 -26.80 -5.70 9.83
CA GLY A 148 -27.10 -5.69 8.40
C GLY A 148 -26.21 -4.65 7.74
N THR A 149 -24.93 -4.97 7.58
CA THR A 149 -23.95 -4.04 6.98
C THR A 149 -24.17 -3.93 5.47
N GLN A 150 -25.22 -3.22 5.07
CA GLN A 150 -25.20 -2.49 3.82
C GLN A 150 -24.86 -1.03 4.14
N LEU A 151 -23.58 -0.71 4.00
CA LEU A 151 -23.08 0.66 4.09
C LEU A 151 -23.67 1.48 2.94
N HIS A 152 -24.77 2.17 3.17
CA HIS A 152 -25.22 3.20 2.25
C HIS A 152 -24.26 4.40 2.35
N SER A 153 -23.57 4.74 1.26
CA SER A 153 -22.69 5.92 1.23
C SER A 153 -23.47 7.20 1.59
N THR A 154 -22.82 8.17 2.23
CA THR A 154 -23.44 9.50 2.44
C THR A 154 -23.51 10.23 1.13
N GLU A 155 -24.35 11.28 1.09
CA GLU A 155 -24.42 12.20 -0.02
C GLU A 155 -22.98 12.50 -0.52
N GLU A 156 -22.15 13.20 0.24
CA GLU A 156 -20.79 13.60 -0.18
C GLU A 156 -19.88 12.46 -0.69
N LYS A 157 -20.15 11.22 -0.28
CA LYS A 157 -19.43 10.05 -0.76
C LYS A 157 -19.84 9.57 -2.16
N GLN A 158 -21.12 9.56 -2.63
CA GLN A 158 -21.29 9.10 -4.04
C GLN A 158 -20.73 10.12 -4.99
N ARG A 159 -21.00 11.40 -4.85
CA ARG A 159 -20.46 12.33 -5.81
C ARG A 159 -18.92 12.49 -5.60
N TYR A 160 -18.25 12.36 -4.43
CA TYR A 160 -16.76 12.15 -4.44
C TYR A 160 -16.39 10.91 -5.24
N ARG A 161 -17.15 9.81 -5.09
CA ARG A 161 -17.03 8.64 -5.97
C ARG A 161 -17.43 8.95 -7.42
N GLU A 162 -18.27 9.94 -7.73
CA GLU A 162 -18.62 10.42 -9.08
C GLU A 162 -17.57 11.37 -9.64
N GLN A 163 -16.89 12.18 -8.84
CA GLN A 163 -15.75 13.03 -9.16
C GLN A 163 -14.52 12.18 -9.38
N VAL A 164 -14.27 11.20 -8.51
CA VAL A 164 -13.27 10.15 -8.72
C VAL A 164 -13.67 9.29 -9.91
N ARG A 165 -14.94 8.89 -10.10
CA ARG A 165 -15.41 8.23 -11.35
C ARG A 165 -15.34 9.15 -12.57
N LYS A 166 -15.40 10.48 -12.42
CA LYS A 166 -15.27 11.50 -13.48
C LYS A 166 -13.80 11.72 -13.85
N LEU A 167 -12.89 11.71 -12.87
CA LEU A 167 -11.43 11.76 -13.04
C LEU A 167 -10.86 10.43 -13.54
N ARG A 168 -11.47 9.32 -13.11
CA ARG A 168 -11.29 7.96 -13.63
C ARG A 168 -12.16 7.71 -14.88
N LYS A 169 -12.95 8.67 -15.35
CA LYS A 169 -13.84 8.44 -16.51
C LYS A 169 -12.95 8.22 -17.72
N GLY A 170 -12.92 6.98 -18.19
CA GLY A 170 -12.03 6.52 -19.25
C GLY A 170 -10.62 6.13 -18.80
N LYS A 171 -10.30 6.11 -17.50
CA LYS A 171 -9.03 5.62 -16.97
C LYS A 171 -9.26 4.35 -16.15
N LYS A 172 -8.56 3.28 -16.53
CA LYS A 172 -8.47 2.02 -15.79
C LYS A 172 -7.01 1.59 -15.70
N GLY A 173 -6.68 0.81 -14.70
CA GLY A 173 -5.41 0.12 -14.59
C GLY A 173 -5.33 -0.97 -15.67
N LEU A 174 -4.25 -0.98 -16.42
CA LEU A 174 -4.10 -1.81 -17.62
C LEU A 174 -3.33 -3.10 -17.32
N VAL A 175 -3.74 -4.20 -17.94
CA VAL A 175 -2.90 -5.38 -18.14
C VAL A 175 -2.16 -5.24 -19.46
N ILE A 176 -0.84 -5.13 -19.42
CA ILE A 176 0.03 -4.90 -20.57
C ILE A 176 0.87 -6.15 -20.81
N VAL A 177 0.93 -6.67 -22.03
CA VAL A 177 1.76 -7.82 -22.41
C VAL A 177 2.78 -7.40 -23.46
N ASN A 178 4.06 -7.52 -23.14
CA ASN A 178 5.16 -7.37 -24.10
C ASN A 178 5.71 -8.76 -24.45
N THR A 179 5.38 -9.25 -25.64
CA THR A 179 5.74 -10.60 -26.11
C THR A 179 6.52 -10.59 -27.42
N GLY A 180 6.69 -11.75 -28.06
CA GLY A 180 7.39 -11.91 -29.32
C GLY A 180 8.88 -12.26 -29.18
N ASN A 181 9.49 -12.63 -30.31
CA ASN A 181 10.84 -13.18 -30.33
C ASN A 181 11.96 -12.13 -30.37
N GLY A 182 11.63 -10.89 -30.69
CA GLY A 182 12.57 -9.78 -30.73
C GLY A 182 13.03 -9.32 -29.34
N LYS A 183 14.20 -8.67 -29.33
CA LYS A 183 14.75 -7.97 -28.16
C LYS A 183 13.89 -6.74 -27.85
N GLY A 184 13.65 -6.51 -26.55
CA GLY A 184 13.07 -5.26 -26.05
C GLY A 184 11.97 -5.42 -24.99
N LYS A 185 11.47 -6.64 -24.75
CA LYS A 185 10.26 -6.87 -23.94
C LYS A 185 10.42 -6.35 -22.51
N THR A 186 11.48 -6.83 -21.85
CA THR A 186 11.88 -6.41 -20.51
C THR A 186 12.27 -4.94 -20.49
N SER A 187 13.09 -4.46 -21.43
CA SER A 187 13.53 -3.05 -21.43
C SER A 187 12.36 -2.07 -21.63
N ALA A 188 11.33 -2.43 -22.39
CA ALA A 188 10.10 -1.64 -22.51
C ALA A 188 9.34 -1.58 -21.18
N ALA A 189 9.19 -2.70 -20.47
CA ALA A 189 8.58 -2.73 -19.15
C ALA A 189 9.37 -1.87 -18.14
N LEU A 190 10.69 -1.95 -18.16
CA LEU A 190 11.58 -1.15 -17.32
C LEU A 190 11.61 0.34 -17.71
N GLY A 191 11.34 0.66 -18.97
CA GLY A 191 11.08 2.04 -19.41
C GLY A 191 9.80 2.60 -18.77
N VAL A 192 8.75 1.78 -18.63
CA VAL A 192 7.54 2.16 -17.88
C VAL A 192 7.84 2.30 -16.39
N MET A 193 8.61 1.39 -15.80
CA MET A 193 9.10 1.53 -14.41
C MET A 193 9.78 2.89 -14.20
N THR A 194 10.71 3.26 -15.08
CA THR A 194 11.44 4.54 -14.99
C THR A 194 10.51 5.74 -15.14
N ARG A 195 9.54 5.67 -16.06
CA ARG A 195 8.54 6.73 -16.27
C ARG A 195 7.62 6.91 -15.05
N ALA A 196 7.25 5.82 -14.39
CA ALA A 196 6.41 5.81 -13.22
C ALA A 196 7.16 6.33 -11.99
N TRP A 197 8.40 5.88 -11.81
CA TRP A 197 9.30 6.38 -10.78
C TRP A 197 9.54 7.88 -10.89
N GLY A 198 9.78 8.40 -12.10
CA GLY A 198 9.88 9.86 -12.33
C GLY A 198 8.58 10.65 -12.13
N ARG A 199 7.50 9.99 -11.69
CA ARG A 199 6.23 10.59 -11.27
C ARG A 199 5.84 10.17 -9.85
N ASP A 200 6.82 9.73 -9.06
CA ASP A 200 6.65 9.34 -7.66
C ASP A 200 5.67 8.18 -7.45
N LEU A 201 5.46 7.35 -8.49
CA LEU A 201 4.61 6.17 -8.40
C LEU A 201 5.40 4.98 -7.87
N LYS A 202 4.78 4.19 -7.00
CA LYS A 202 5.37 2.98 -6.45
C LYS A 202 5.28 1.84 -7.46
N VAL A 203 6.41 1.19 -7.70
CA VAL A 203 6.55 0.08 -8.65
C VAL A 203 7.13 -1.14 -7.94
N LYS A 204 6.62 -2.33 -8.26
CA LYS A 204 7.19 -3.62 -7.87
C LYS A 204 7.60 -4.41 -9.11
N VAL A 205 8.80 -5.00 -9.10
CA VAL A 205 9.28 -5.87 -10.19
C VAL A 205 9.61 -7.26 -9.64
N ILE A 206 9.06 -8.29 -10.31
CA ILE A 206 9.29 -9.71 -10.01
C ILE A 206 9.80 -10.39 -11.28
N GLN A 207 10.97 -11.01 -11.22
CA GLN A 207 11.58 -11.72 -12.37
C GLN A 207 11.53 -13.24 -12.17
N PHE A 208 10.76 -13.95 -13.02
CA PHE A 208 10.46 -15.37 -12.80
C PHE A 208 11.58 -16.33 -13.23
N LEU A 209 12.48 -15.90 -14.10
CA LEU A 209 13.62 -16.73 -14.54
C LEU A 209 14.93 -16.39 -13.85
N LYS A 210 15.07 -15.20 -13.25
CA LYS A 210 16.37 -14.77 -12.69
C LYS A 210 16.48 -15.17 -11.22
N HIS A 211 17.68 -15.54 -10.81
CA HIS A 211 18.00 -15.80 -9.41
C HIS A 211 17.76 -14.56 -8.55
N GLU A 212 17.35 -14.76 -7.30
CA GLU A 212 17.21 -13.72 -6.26
C GLU A 212 18.47 -12.85 -6.13
N ASN A 213 19.64 -13.47 -6.25
CA ASN A 213 20.94 -12.79 -6.09
C ASN A 213 21.51 -12.20 -7.39
N ALA A 214 20.75 -12.20 -8.49
CA ALA A 214 21.26 -11.74 -9.77
C ALA A 214 21.39 -10.21 -9.83
N LYS A 215 22.63 -9.72 -9.96
CA LYS A 215 22.96 -8.28 -9.99
C LYS A 215 23.15 -7.75 -11.41
N PHE A 216 22.09 -7.78 -12.20
CA PHE A 216 22.05 -7.16 -13.54
C PHE A 216 22.00 -5.63 -13.45
N GLY A 217 22.23 -4.95 -14.58
CA GLY A 217 22.20 -3.49 -14.64
C GLY A 217 20.93 -2.89 -14.06
N GLU A 218 19.78 -3.54 -14.28
CA GLU A 218 18.48 -2.98 -13.91
C GLU A 218 18.15 -3.18 -12.43
N SER A 219 18.58 -4.30 -11.81
CA SER A 219 18.44 -4.47 -10.35
C SER A 219 19.35 -3.50 -9.59
N ARG A 220 20.54 -3.19 -10.12
CA ARG A 220 21.44 -2.16 -9.58
C ARG A 220 20.86 -0.76 -9.69
N ALA A 221 20.17 -0.46 -10.80
CA ALA A 221 19.49 0.81 -10.97
C ALA A 221 18.27 0.91 -10.03
N ALA A 222 17.47 -0.15 -9.93
CA ALA A 222 16.30 -0.20 -9.05
C ALA A 222 16.67 0.04 -7.58
N ALA A 223 17.78 -0.52 -7.11
CA ALA A 223 18.28 -0.26 -5.76
C ALA A 223 18.59 1.23 -5.49
N LYS A 224 19.13 1.96 -6.49
CA LYS A 224 19.37 3.41 -6.38
C LYS A 224 18.08 4.22 -6.45
N MET A 225 17.06 3.70 -7.13
CA MET A 225 15.73 4.28 -7.23
C MET A 225 14.82 3.91 -6.06
N GLU A 226 15.30 3.09 -5.12
CA GLU A 226 14.52 2.53 -4.01
C GLU A 226 13.25 1.77 -4.48
N ILE A 227 13.34 1.15 -5.65
CA ILE A 227 12.28 0.32 -6.22
C ILE A 227 12.45 -1.11 -5.72
N GLU A 228 11.36 -1.70 -5.25
CA GLU A 228 11.34 -3.10 -4.90
C GLU A 228 11.47 -3.98 -6.15
N PHE A 229 12.59 -4.68 -6.25
CA PHE A 229 12.98 -5.47 -7.41
C PHE A 229 13.60 -6.79 -6.95
N GLY A 230 13.07 -7.93 -7.41
CA GLY A 230 13.60 -9.23 -7.04
C GLY A 230 13.38 -10.31 -8.09
N GLY A 231 14.31 -11.25 -8.19
CA GLY A 231 14.13 -12.50 -8.93
C GLY A 231 13.53 -13.58 -8.04
N THR A 232 12.77 -14.51 -8.59
CA THR A 232 12.18 -15.64 -7.87
C THR A 232 12.53 -16.98 -8.50
N GLY A 233 13.45 -16.99 -9.48
CA GLY A 233 13.79 -18.17 -10.28
C GLY A 233 15.16 -18.76 -9.97
N ASP A 234 15.52 -19.79 -10.74
CA ASP A 234 16.80 -20.51 -10.66
C ASP A 234 17.77 -20.18 -11.79
N GLY A 235 17.68 -18.97 -12.34
CA GLY A 235 18.40 -18.65 -13.56
C GLY A 235 17.75 -19.37 -14.75
N PHE A 236 18.46 -19.41 -15.88
CA PHE A 236 17.92 -19.99 -17.10
C PHE A 236 17.52 -21.47 -16.92
N THR A 237 16.28 -21.81 -17.27
CA THR A 237 15.66 -23.12 -16.97
C THR A 237 16.34 -24.29 -17.66
N TRP A 238 17.01 -24.06 -18.80
CA TRP A 238 17.79 -25.08 -19.53
C TRP A 238 19.11 -25.48 -18.86
N THR A 239 19.48 -24.83 -17.76
CA THR A 239 20.60 -25.25 -16.90
C THR A 239 20.14 -25.95 -15.61
N SER A 240 18.82 -26.08 -15.40
CA SER A 240 18.29 -26.67 -14.19
C SER A 240 18.49 -28.19 -14.16
N LYS A 241 18.98 -28.68 -13.03
CA LYS A 241 19.17 -30.12 -12.76
C LYS A 241 17.93 -30.75 -12.11
N ASP A 242 16.98 -29.91 -11.66
CA ASP A 242 15.78 -30.30 -10.93
C ASP A 242 14.59 -29.43 -11.36
N LEU A 243 13.73 -30.00 -12.20
CA LEU A 243 12.57 -29.31 -12.76
C LEU A 243 11.47 -29.08 -11.70
N ASP A 244 11.37 -29.94 -10.69
CA ASP A 244 10.36 -29.80 -9.63
C ASP A 244 10.70 -28.63 -8.72
N ALA A 245 11.97 -28.49 -8.34
CA ALA A 245 12.46 -27.32 -7.59
C ALA A 245 12.27 -26.01 -8.37
N THR A 246 12.50 -26.05 -9.69
CA THR A 246 12.33 -24.90 -10.57
C THR A 246 10.86 -24.49 -10.66
N LYS A 247 9.96 -25.47 -10.82
CA LYS A 247 8.52 -25.27 -10.80
C LYS A 247 8.04 -24.66 -9.47
N ALA A 248 8.51 -25.20 -8.34
CA ALA A 248 8.13 -24.70 -7.02
C ALA A 248 8.50 -23.21 -6.83
N LYS A 249 9.68 -22.79 -7.32
CA LYS A 249 10.12 -21.39 -7.27
C LYS A 249 9.30 -20.48 -8.17
N ALA A 250 8.96 -20.93 -9.38
CA ALA A 250 8.07 -20.18 -10.26
C ALA A 250 6.67 -19.99 -9.63
N LEU A 251 6.13 -21.03 -8.98
CA LEU A 251 4.86 -20.96 -8.25
C LEU A 251 4.95 -20.03 -7.03
N HIS A 252 6.07 -20.07 -6.29
CA HIS A 252 6.31 -19.12 -5.20
C HIS A 252 6.36 -17.67 -5.69
N GLY A 253 7.02 -17.42 -6.83
CA GLY A 253 7.02 -16.11 -7.48
C GLY A 253 5.61 -15.63 -7.84
N TRP A 254 4.71 -16.56 -8.19
CA TRP A 254 3.32 -16.23 -8.44
C TRP A 254 2.57 -15.85 -7.15
N GLU A 255 2.81 -16.52 -6.03
CA GLU A 255 2.27 -16.09 -4.72
C GLU A 255 2.73 -14.68 -4.33
N LEU A 256 4.03 -14.37 -4.52
CA LEU A 256 4.56 -13.02 -4.28
C LEU A 256 3.90 -11.98 -5.19
N ALA A 257 3.66 -12.32 -6.46
CA ALA A 257 2.94 -11.45 -7.39
C ALA A 257 1.50 -11.20 -6.94
N LYS A 258 0.78 -12.24 -6.49
CA LYS A 258 -0.57 -12.09 -5.95
C LYS A 258 -0.60 -11.18 -4.73
N THR A 259 0.34 -11.34 -3.79
CA THR A 259 0.47 -10.45 -2.63
C THR A 259 0.72 -9.01 -3.06
N ALA A 260 1.65 -8.77 -3.99
CA ALA A 260 1.95 -7.42 -4.47
C ALA A 260 0.78 -6.77 -5.22
N ILE A 261 0.07 -7.53 -6.05
CA ILE A 261 -1.10 -7.05 -6.80
C ILE A 261 -2.24 -6.66 -5.84
N SER A 262 -2.48 -7.46 -4.80
CA SER A 262 -3.59 -7.25 -3.88
C SER A 262 -3.30 -6.25 -2.74
N SER A 263 -2.04 -5.84 -2.53
CA SER A 263 -1.65 -5.00 -1.39
C SER A 263 -2.13 -3.55 -1.48
N ASN A 264 -2.53 -3.07 -2.67
CA ASN A 264 -2.79 -1.65 -2.97
C ASN A 264 -1.60 -0.70 -2.68
N GLN A 265 -0.39 -1.23 -2.48
CA GLN A 265 0.81 -0.43 -2.20
C GLN A 265 1.48 0.11 -3.46
N TYR A 266 1.24 -0.53 -4.61
CA TYR A 266 1.89 -0.19 -5.88
C TYR A 266 0.87 0.33 -6.88
N GLN A 267 1.33 1.19 -7.79
CA GLN A 267 0.57 1.60 -8.96
C GLN A 267 0.93 0.77 -10.19
N ILE A 268 2.12 0.16 -10.19
CA ILE A 268 2.58 -0.74 -11.26
C ILE A 268 3.24 -1.98 -10.64
N VAL A 269 2.82 -3.16 -11.10
CA VAL A 269 3.51 -4.43 -10.85
C VAL A 269 4.01 -5.00 -12.17
N ILE A 270 5.29 -5.33 -12.26
CA ILE A 270 5.92 -5.94 -13.43
C ILE A 270 6.24 -7.40 -13.13
N LEU A 271 5.67 -8.29 -13.95
CA LEU A 271 5.91 -9.73 -13.94
C LEU A 271 6.80 -10.07 -15.14
N ASP A 272 8.11 -9.96 -14.93
CA ASP A 272 9.11 -10.13 -15.98
C ASP A 272 9.37 -11.63 -16.24
N GLU A 273 9.32 -12.01 -17.51
CA GLU A 273 9.47 -13.38 -18.01
C GLU A 273 8.43 -14.37 -17.45
N PHE A 274 7.26 -13.87 -17.04
CA PHE A 274 6.19 -14.67 -16.46
C PHE A 274 5.50 -15.59 -17.47
N THR A 275 5.54 -15.26 -18.77
CA THR A 275 4.93 -16.12 -19.81
C THR A 275 5.51 -17.52 -19.84
N TYR A 276 6.78 -17.70 -19.48
CA TYR A 276 7.41 -19.01 -19.44
C TYR A 276 6.80 -19.94 -18.39
N VAL A 277 6.32 -19.40 -17.27
CA VAL A 277 5.65 -20.21 -16.23
C VAL A 277 4.41 -20.90 -16.81
N MET A 278 3.69 -20.20 -17.68
CA MET A 278 2.53 -20.75 -18.40
C MET A 278 2.95 -21.62 -19.59
N ALA A 279 3.97 -21.20 -20.35
CA ALA A 279 4.44 -21.96 -21.51
C ALA A 279 5.03 -23.33 -21.14
N PHE A 280 5.64 -23.46 -19.96
CA PHE A 280 6.11 -24.74 -19.42
C PHE A 280 5.00 -25.60 -18.81
N GLY A 281 3.74 -25.12 -18.79
CA GLY A 281 2.60 -25.82 -18.20
C GLY A 281 2.68 -25.91 -16.67
N TRP A 282 3.45 -25.03 -16.03
CA TRP A 282 3.56 -25.03 -14.56
C TRP A 282 2.39 -24.33 -13.88
N LEU A 283 1.76 -23.40 -14.59
CA LEU A 283 0.57 -22.67 -14.16
C LEU A 283 -0.41 -22.58 -15.33
N ASP A 284 -1.69 -22.85 -15.07
CA ASP A 284 -2.74 -22.73 -16.09
C ASP A 284 -3.01 -21.25 -16.37
N VAL A 285 -2.93 -20.84 -17.63
CA VAL A 285 -3.22 -19.47 -18.05
C VAL A 285 -4.65 -19.04 -17.71
N ASN A 286 -5.62 -19.96 -17.75
CA ASN A 286 -7.01 -19.64 -17.43
C ASN A 286 -7.16 -19.30 -15.94
N GLU A 287 -6.44 -20.01 -15.06
CA GLU A 287 -6.39 -19.70 -13.63
C GLU A 287 -5.75 -18.33 -13.38
N VAL A 288 -4.67 -18.00 -14.09
CA VAL A 288 -4.02 -16.68 -14.02
C VAL A 288 -4.97 -15.58 -14.45
N VAL A 289 -5.61 -15.74 -15.60
CA VAL A 289 -6.55 -14.75 -16.15
C VAL A 289 -7.76 -14.58 -15.24
N ALA A 290 -8.35 -15.67 -14.75
CA ALA A 290 -9.46 -15.62 -13.81
C ALA A 290 -9.07 -14.92 -12.51
N TRP A 291 -7.88 -15.22 -11.98
CA TRP A 291 -7.38 -14.58 -10.77
C TRP A 291 -7.14 -13.09 -10.98
N LEU A 292 -6.50 -12.67 -12.08
CA LEU A 292 -6.27 -11.26 -12.40
C LEU A 292 -7.61 -10.52 -12.56
N ALA A 293 -8.57 -11.09 -13.29
CA ALA A 293 -9.88 -10.49 -13.49
C ALA A 293 -10.64 -10.27 -12.16
N ALA A 294 -10.50 -11.19 -11.21
CA ALA A 294 -11.20 -11.13 -9.93
C ALA A 294 -10.49 -10.26 -8.87
N ASN A 295 -9.15 -10.20 -8.87
CA ASN A 295 -8.38 -9.68 -7.74
C ASN A 295 -7.59 -8.41 -8.04
N LYS A 296 -7.30 -8.11 -9.31
CA LYS A 296 -6.50 -6.93 -9.67
C LYS A 296 -7.25 -5.63 -9.33
N PRO A 297 -6.68 -4.71 -8.53
CA PRO A 297 -7.30 -3.42 -8.26
C PRO A 297 -7.59 -2.62 -9.54
N GLU A 298 -8.69 -1.86 -9.52
CA GLU A 298 -9.24 -1.13 -10.69
C GLU A 298 -8.20 -0.23 -11.37
N LEU A 299 -7.30 0.40 -10.59
CA LEU A 299 -6.30 1.35 -11.10
C LEU A 299 -4.87 0.81 -11.16
N LEU A 300 -4.62 -0.41 -10.67
CA LEU A 300 -3.27 -0.98 -10.73
C LEU A 300 -2.89 -1.30 -12.18
N HIS A 301 -1.69 -0.96 -12.64
CA HIS A 301 -1.15 -1.50 -13.89
C HIS A 301 -0.37 -2.78 -13.63
N VAL A 302 -0.57 -3.80 -14.47
CA VAL A 302 0.20 -5.04 -14.44
C VAL A 302 0.89 -5.18 -15.79
N ILE A 303 2.21 -5.31 -15.81
CA ILE A 303 2.98 -5.49 -17.04
C ILE A 303 3.58 -6.90 -17.02
N ILE A 304 3.28 -7.70 -18.03
CA ILE A 304 3.76 -9.06 -18.20
C ILE A 304 4.71 -9.09 -19.39
N THR A 305 5.86 -9.71 -19.23
CA THR A 305 6.82 -9.89 -20.32
C THR A 305 7.12 -11.37 -20.55
N GLY A 306 7.58 -11.65 -21.76
CA GLY A 306 8.22 -12.91 -22.12
C GLY A 306 7.77 -13.44 -23.47
N ARG A 307 8.44 -14.50 -23.95
CA ARG A 307 8.10 -15.12 -25.23
C ARG A 307 6.81 -15.93 -25.12
N ASP A 308 6.20 -16.22 -26.27
CA ASP A 308 5.10 -17.20 -26.37
C ASP A 308 3.94 -16.96 -25.39
N ALA A 309 3.50 -15.69 -25.27
CA ALA A 309 2.35 -15.35 -24.43
C ALA A 309 1.13 -16.18 -24.87
N PRO A 310 0.47 -16.92 -23.96
CA PRO A 310 -0.66 -17.76 -24.34
C PRO A 310 -1.85 -16.93 -24.83
N ALA A 311 -2.65 -17.48 -25.75
CA ALA A 311 -3.76 -16.76 -26.39
C ALA A 311 -4.77 -16.17 -25.39
N ALA A 312 -5.13 -16.91 -24.34
CA ALA A 312 -6.05 -16.43 -23.30
C ALA A 312 -5.49 -15.20 -22.55
N LEU A 313 -4.17 -15.11 -22.35
CA LEU A 313 -3.55 -13.95 -21.75
C LEU A 313 -3.55 -12.74 -22.69
N ILE A 314 -3.31 -12.98 -23.99
CA ILE A 314 -3.37 -11.95 -25.03
C ILE A 314 -4.78 -11.36 -25.12
N GLU A 315 -5.80 -12.22 -25.11
CA GLU A 315 -7.20 -11.83 -25.16
C GLU A 315 -7.63 -11.03 -23.92
N HIS A 316 -7.14 -11.42 -22.74
CA HIS A 316 -7.42 -10.72 -21.49
C HIS A 316 -6.73 -9.35 -21.39
N ALA A 317 -5.55 -9.21 -21.99
CA ALA A 317 -4.73 -8.01 -21.84
C ALA A 317 -5.34 -6.79 -22.55
N ASP A 318 -5.18 -5.62 -21.94
CA ASP A 318 -5.66 -4.34 -22.48
C ASP A 318 -4.76 -3.80 -23.59
N LEU A 319 -3.47 -4.13 -23.53
CA LEU A 319 -2.47 -3.74 -24.51
C LEU A 319 -1.50 -4.89 -24.72
N VAL A 320 -1.31 -5.29 -25.96
CA VAL A 320 -0.34 -6.31 -26.34
C VAL A 320 0.60 -5.74 -27.39
N THR A 321 1.91 -5.81 -27.12
CA THR A 321 2.94 -5.48 -28.10
C THR A 321 3.75 -6.73 -28.42
N GLU A 322 3.75 -7.12 -29.69
CA GLU A 322 4.60 -8.20 -30.20
C GLU A 322 5.90 -7.62 -30.75
N MET A 323 7.02 -7.89 -30.08
CA MET A 323 8.34 -7.53 -30.56
C MET A 323 8.81 -8.57 -31.55
N ARG A 324 8.78 -8.23 -32.84
CA ARG A 324 9.27 -9.09 -33.92
C ARG A 324 10.75 -8.84 -34.17
N GLU A 325 11.51 -9.92 -34.31
CA GLU A 325 12.91 -9.83 -34.69
C GLU A 325 13.01 -9.54 -36.20
N ILE A 326 13.23 -8.29 -36.57
CA ILE A 326 13.53 -7.91 -37.96
C ILE A 326 15.01 -8.16 -38.28
N LYS A 327 15.88 -7.86 -37.30
CA LYS A 327 17.33 -8.09 -37.37
C LYS A 327 17.88 -8.13 -35.94
N HIS A 328 18.79 -9.07 -35.66
CA HIS A 328 19.52 -9.10 -34.40
C HIS A 328 21.04 -9.20 -34.65
N PRO A 329 21.88 -8.43 -33.93
CA PRO A 329 23.35 -8.47 -34.11
C PRO A 329 23.94 -9.86 -33.88
N PHE A 330 23.41 -10.62 -32.93
CA PHE A 330 23.82 -12.00 -32.71
C PHE A 330 23.63 -12.88 -33.95
N THR A 331 22.44 -12.86 -34.56
CA THR A 331 22.09 -13.75 -35.68
C THR A 331 22.70 -13.29 -37.00
N THR A 332 22.79 -11.97 -37.22
CA THR A 332 23.24 -11.40 -38.51
C THR A 332 24.71 -11.01 -38.57
N GLN A 333 25.36 -10.83 -37.42
CA GLN A 333 26.75 -10.37 -37.33
C GLN A 333 27.62 -11.22 -36.39
N GLY A 334 27.04 -12.19 -35.66
CA GLY A 334 27.77 -13.01 -34.69
C GLY A 334 28.20 -12.26 -33.42
N ILE A 335 27.68 -11.05 -33.18
CA ILE A 335 28.06 -10.21 -32.04
C ILE A 335 27.43 -10.79 -30.76
N ARG A 336 28.27 -11.05 -29.76
CA ARG A 336 27.86 -11.55 -28.43
C ARG A 336 27.27 -10.44 -27.56
N ALA A 337 26.58 -10.85 -26.50
CA ALA A 337 25.95 -9.94 -25.54
C ALA A 337 26.94 -8.95 -24.92
N GLN A 338 26.52 -7.69 -24.78
CA GLN A 338 27.33 -6.57 -24.28
C GLN A 338 26.75 -5.96 -23.00
N ILE A 339 27.62 -5.58 -22.07
CA ILE A 339 27.27 -4.89 -20.81
C ILE A 339 26.57 -3.56 -21.14
N GLY A 340 25.44 -3.29 -20.49
CA GLY A 340 24.66 -2.06 -20.67
C GLY A 340 23.76 -2.06 -21.91
N ILE A 341 23.83 -3.09 -22.75
CA ILE A 341 22.97 -3.29 -23.92
C ILE A 341 22.09 -4.52 -23.74
N ASP A 342 22.70 -5.65 -23.34
CA ASP A 342 22.04 -6.94 -23.20
C ASP A 342 21.80 -7.35 -21.75
N PHE A 343 22.64 -6.87 -20.83
CA PHE A 343 22.56 -7.15 -19.39
C PHE A 343 23.27 -6.12 -18.51
#